data_AF-A0A920BSG5-F1
#
_entry.id   AF-A0A920BSG5-F1
#
_cell.length_a   1.000
_cell.length_b   1.000
_cell.length_c   1.000
_cell.angle_alpha   90.00
_cell.angle_beta   90.00
_cell.angle_gamma   90.00
#
_symmetry.space_group_name_H-M   'P 1'
#
loop_
_entity.id
_entity.type
_entity.pdbx_description
1 polymer ?
#
loop_
_entity_poly.entity_id
_entity_poly.type
_entity_poly.pdbx_seq_one_letter_code
_entity_poly.pdbx_strand_id
1 'polypeptide(L)'
;MFNVLEDSCNITLAHPKYVKAIRGKKTDKKDAKWIADLFKHDLVAGSFMPPHAIRQLRDLIRYRFKRTNIMSSEKNHLQNRLTVSNIQLGHVVSDTFGKSSMNIIEKLLKNPLNTTFDIEPFIHGSIKTKLPELELAIDGLITPEKAVI
;
A
#
# COMPACT_ATOMS: atom_id res chain seq x y z
N MET A 1 -2.27 19.13 -13.76
CA MET A 1 -2.73 20.22 -14.64
C MET A 1 -3.24 21.41 -13.82
N PHE A 2 -4.25 21.22 -12.95
CA PHE A 2 -4.76 22.28 -12.08
C PHE A 2 -3.70 22.94 -11.17
N ASN A 3 -2.91 22.15 -10.43
CA ASN A 3 -1.91 22.66 -9.47
C ASN A 3 -0.81 23.54 -10.08
N VAL A 4 -0.60 23.47 -11.40
CA VAL A 4 0.47 24.22 -12.09
C VAL A 4 -0.05 25.54 -12.62
N LEU A 5 -1.35 25.61 -12.93
CA LEU A 5 -1.97 26.77 -13.57
C LEU A 5 -2.61 27.72 -12.54
N GLU A 6 -2.82 27.26 -11.31
CA GLU A 6 -3.49 28.00 -10.21
C GLU A 6 -2.82 29.34 -9.88
N ASP A 7 -1.49 29.45 -10.02
CA ASP A 7 -0.76 30.70 -9.79
C ASP A 7 -0.92 31.72 -10.94
N SER A 8 -1.29 31.24 -12.13
CA SER A 8 -1.33 32.04 -13.37
C SER A 8 -2.73 32.45 -13.81
N CYS A 9 -3.76 31.69 -13.43
CA CYS A 9 -5.14 31.98 -13.82
C CYS A 9 -6.16 31.47 -12.80
N ASN A 10 -7.32 32.12 -12.74
CA ASN A 10 -8.43 31.64 -11.94
C ASN A 10 -9.05 30.42 -12.64
N ILE A 11 -9.07 29.28 -11.96
CA ILE A 11 -9.53 28.01 -12.53
C ILE A 11 -10.75 27.54 -11.76
N THR A 12 -11.83 27.31 -12.50
CA THR A 12 -13.07 26.76 -11.95
C THR A 12 -13.26 25.34 -12.44
N LEU A 13 -13.37 24.38 -11.51
CA LEU A 13 -13.70 23.01 -11.85
C LEU A 13 -15.22 22.89 -12.04
N ALA A 14 -15.69 22.68 -13.27
CA ALA A 14 -17.12 22.54 -13.53
C ALA A 14 -17.70 21.24 -12.94
N HIS A 15 -18.86 21.32 -12.27
CA HIS A 15 -19.46 20.14 -11.65
C HIS A 15 -20.13 19.23 -12.71
N PRO A 16 -19.71 17.95 -12.84
CA PRO A 16 -20.11 17.10 -13.97
C PRO A 16 -21.62 16.82 -14.02
N LYS A 17 -22.29 16.74 -12.86
CA LYS A 17 -23.76 16.58 -12.79
C LYS A 17 -24.52 17.72 -13.50
N TYR A 18 -24.07 18.96 -13.35
CA TYR A 18 -24.74 20.12 -13.94
C TYR A 18 -24.32 20.32 -15.40
N VAL A 19 -23.05 20.08 -15.72
CA VAL A 19 -22.57 20.11 -17.11
C VAL A 19 -23.27 19.07 -17.98
N LYS A 20 -23.50 17.86 -17.45
CA LYS A 20 -24.20 16.79 -18.18
C LYS A 20 -25.68 17.11 -18.47
N ALA A 21 -26.31 17.93 -17.62
CA ALA A 21 -27.70 18.35 -17.82
C ALA A 21 -27.84 19.37 -18.96
N ILE A 22 -26.76 20.05 -19.33
CA ILE A 22 -26.72 20.98 -20.46
C ILE A 22 -26.64 20.16 -21.75
N ARG A 23 -27.52 20.48 -22.72
CA ARG A 23 -27.52 19.80 -24.02
C ARG A 23 -26.20 20.06 -24.74
N GLY A 24 -25.37 19.02 -24.83
CA GLY A 24 -24.11 19.04 -25.58
C GLY A 24 -24.31 19.23 -27.08
N LYS A 25 -23.23 19.44 -27.82
CA LYS A 25 -23.21 19.37 -29.27
C LYS A 25 -22.68 17.98 -29.68
N LYS A 26 -22.60 17.74 -30.99
CA LYS A 26 -22.28 16.40 -31.53
C LYS A 26 -20.78 16.09 -31.49
N THR A 27 -19.91 17.07 -31.25
CA THR A 27 -18.46 16.91 -31.36
C THR A 27 -17.74 17.58 -30.21
N ASP A 28 -16.74 16.90 -29.63
CA ASP A 28 -16.00 17.39 -28.46
C ASP A 28 -15.43 18.81 -28.62
N LYS A 29 -14.97 19.16 -29.83
CA LYS A 29 -14.49 20.52 -30.14
C LYS A 29 -15.59 21.58 -30.04
N LYS A 30 -16.81 21.25 -30.45
CA LYS A 30 -17.98 22.16 -30.37
C LYS A 30 -18.51 22.21 -28.94
N ASP A 31 -18.48 21.10 -28.22
CA ASP A 31 -18.88 21.01 -26.82
C ASP A 31 -17.95 21.82 -25.92
N ALA A 32 -16.63 21.73 -26.12
CA ALA A 32 -15.66 22.52 -25.38
C ALA A 32 -15.88 24.04 -25.59
N LYS A 33 -16.13 24.48 -26.83
CA LYS A 33 -16.47 25.88 -27.13
C LYS A 33 -17.78 26.29 -26.46
N TRP A 34 -18.80 25.43 -26.55
CA TRP A 34 -20.11 25.68 -25.95
C TRP A 34 -20.04 25.82 -24.43
N ILE A 35 -19.32 24.93 -23.75
CA ILE A 35 -19.11 25.00 -22.30
C ILE A 35 -18.30 26.25 -21.94
N ALA A 36 -17.29 26.62 -22.73
CA ALA A 36 -16.52 27.85 -22.50
C ALA A 36 -17.40 29.10 -22.63
N ASP A 37 -18.31 29.14 -23.61
CA ASP A 37 -19.24 30.26 -23.76
C ASP A 37 -20.23 30.32 -22.60
N LEU A 38 -20.76 29.18 -22.13
CA LEU A 38 -21.61 29.13 -20.94
C LEU A 38 -20.87 29.55 -19.67
N PHE A 39 -19.60 29.21 -19.55
CA PHE A 39 -18.75 29.63 -18.44
C PHE A 39 -18.53 31.15 -18.42
N LYS A 40 -18.36 31.80 -19.59
CA LYS A 40 -18.26 33.28 -19.67
C LYS A 40 -19.51 33.99 -19.16
N HIS A 41 -20.67 33.33 -19.22
CA HIS A 41 -21.94 33.87 -18.75
C HIS A 41 -22.28 33.44 -17.31
N ASP A 42 -21.33 32.86 -16.57
CA ASP A 42 -21.51 32.30 -15.22
C ASP A 42 -22.65 31.26 -15.10
N LEU A 43 -22.99 30.60 -16.22
CA LEU A 43 -24.05 29.57 -16.28
C LEU A 43 -23.55 28.18 -15.87
N VAL A 44 -22.25 28.03 -15.60
CA VAL A 44 -21.63 26.77 -15.20
C VAL A 44 -21.30 26.82 -13.71
N ALA A 45 -22.02 26.03 -12.93
CA ALA A 45 -21.75 25.89 -11.50
C ALA A 45 -20.37 25.26 -11.26
N GLY A 46 -19.50 26.05 -10.61
CA GLY A 46 -18.23 25.57 -10.09
C GLY A 46 -18.44 24.55 -8.96
N SER A 47 -17.66 23.47 -9.00
CA SER A 47 -17.53 22.54 -7.89
C SER A 47 -16.57 23.11 -6.85
N PHE A 48 -16.82 22.75 -5.58
CA PHE A 48 -15.95 23.17 -4.51
C PHE A 48 -14.56 22.54 -4.67
N MET A 49 -13.56 23.39 -4.53
CA MET A 49 -12.17 22.99 -4.57
C MET A 49 -11.46 23.56 -3.34
N PRO A 50 -10.85 22.70 -2.50
CA PRO A 50 -10.19 23.18 -1.32
C PRO A 50 -8.96 24.04 -1.66
N PRO A 51 -8.63 25.05 -0.83
CA PRO A 51 -7.39 25.80 -0.95
C PRO A 51 -6.15 24.90 -1.02
N HIS A 52 -5.10 25.40 -1.67
CA HIS A 52 -3.87 24.65 -1.94
C HIS A 52 -3.28 23.97 -0.69
N ALA A 53 -3.18 24.68 0.44
CA ALA A 53 -2.66 24.12 1.70
C ALA A 53 -3.46 22.90 2.20
N ILE A 54 -4.79 22.92 2.07
CA ILE A 54 -5.65 21.80 2.47
C ILE A 54 -5.47 20.61 1.52
N ARG A 55 -5.29 20.86 0.22
CA ARG A 55 -5.03 19.78 -0.75
C ARG A 55 -3.69 19.09 -0.49
N GLN A 56 -2.63 19.86 -0.26
CA GLN A 56 -1.33 19.31 0.13
C GLN A 56 -1.42 18.44 1.38
N LEU A 57 -2.12 18.92 2.41
CA LEU A 57 -2.34 18.14 3.64
C LEU A 57 -3.10 16.83 3.37
N ARG A 58 -4.16 16.89 2.55
CA ARG A 58 -4.93 15.69 2.18
C ARG A 58 -4.07 14.67 1.43
N ASP A 59 -3.20 15.12 0.54
CA ASP A 59 -2.33 14.22 -0.21
C ASP A 59 -1.29 13.56 0.68
N LEU A 60 -0.71 14.29 1.65
CA LEU A 60 0.17 13.71 2.67
C LEU A 60 -0.55 12.65 3.53
N ILE A 61 -1.78 12.93 3.96
CA ILE A 61 -2.57 11.99 4.76
C ILE A 61 -2.94 10.74 3.94
N ARG A 62 -3.35 10.92 2.67
CA ARG A 62 -3.63 9.81 1.75
C ARG A 62 -2.39 8.95 1.52
N TYR A 63 -1.23 9.57 1.33
CA TYR A 63 0.03 8.87 1.16
C TYR A 63 0.38 8.05 2.41
N ARG A 64 0.26 8.64 3.60
CA ARG A 64 0.46 7.93 4.87
C ARG A 64 -0.47 6.72 4.99
N PHE A 65 -1.76 6.90 4.72
CA PHE A 65 -2.75 5.82 4.75
C PHE A 65 -2.40 4.70 3.77
N LYS A 66 -2.03 5.06 2.53
CA LYS A 66 -1.59 4.08 1.52
C LYS A 66 -0.37 3.30 1.98
N ARG A 67 0.62 3.95 2.58
CA ARG A 67 1.83 3.31 3.10
C ARG A 67 1.51 2.32 4.22
N THR A 68 0.62 2.67 5.13
CA THR A 68 0.14 1.74 6.18
C THR A 68 -0.54 0.52 5.58
N ASN A 69 -1.40 0.71 4.57
CA ASN A 69 -2.09 -0.41 3.92
C ASN A 69 -1.12 -1.32 3.16
N ILE A 70 -0.13 -0.75 2.47
CA ILE A 70 0.94 -1.54 1.82
C ILE A 70 1.68 -2.35 2.88
N MET A 71 2.12 -1.72 3.98
CA MET A 71 2.82 -2.42 5.06
C MET A 71 1.99 -3.60 5.61
N SER A 72 0.69 -3.40 5.85
CA SER A 72 -0.19 -4.49 6.31
C SER A 72 -0.34 -5.60 5.26
N SER A 73 -0.44 -5.23 3.98
CA SER A 73 -0.52 -6.19 2.87
C SER A 73 0.75 -7.02 2.75
N GLU A 74 1.92 -6.39 2.85
CA GLU A 74 3.22 -7.08 2.79
C GLU A 74 3.42 -8.03 3.98
N LYS A 75 2.98 -7.62 5.18
CA LYS A 75 2.99 -8.50 6.35
C LYS A 75 2.14 -9.75 6.11
N ASN A 76 0.91 -9.57 5.63
CA ASN A 76 0.04 -10.70 5.29
C ASN A 76 0.65 -11.56 4.17
N HIS A 77 1.30 -10.94 3.19
CA HIS A 77 1.97 -11.66 2.13
C HIS A 77 3.10 -12.55 2.66
N LEU A 78 3.97 -12.00 3.52
CA LEU A 78 5.07 -12.77 4.14
C LEU A 78 4.52 -13.96 4.94
N GLN A 79 3.49 -13.72 5.76
CA GLN A 79 2.89 -14.77 6.58
C GLN A 79 2.24 -15.88 5.72
N ASN A 80 1.60 -15.52 4.61
CA ASN A 80 1.07 -16.48 3.66
C ASN A 80 2.19 -17.28 2.97
N ARG A 81 3.31 -16.64 2.59
CA ARG A 81 4.47 -17.34 2.01
C ARG A 81 5.07 -18.35 2.99
N LEU A 82 5.24 -17.97 4.25
CA LEU A 82 5.72 -18.88 5.30
C LEU A 82 4.80 -20.09 5.45
N THR A 83 3.48 -19.84 5.50
CA THR A 83 2.47 -20.91 5.57
C THR A 83 2.55 -21.86 4.37
N VAL A 84 2.72 -21.35 3.15
CA VAL A 84 2.87 -22.14 1.91
C VAL A 84 4.18 -22.93 1.85
N SER A 85 5.18 -22.55 2.63
CA SER A 85 6.43 -23.28 2.82
C SER A 85 6.40 -24.25 4.01
N ASN A 86 5.23 -24.46 4.62
CA ASN A 86 5.04 -25.24 5.85
C ASN A 86 5.82 -24.70 7.06
N ILE A 87 6.18 -23.42 7.05
CA ILE A 87 6.87 -22.75 8.16
C ILE A 87 5.81 -22.06 9.02
N GLN A 88 5.48 -22.66 10.17
CA GLN A 88 4.40 -22.21 11.06
C GLN A 88 4.91 -21.38 12.25
N LEU A 89 5.84 -20.46 12.00
CA LEU A 89 6.43 -19.58 13.03
C LEU A 89 5.40 -18.78 13.84
N GLY A 90 4.26 -18.42 13.21
CA GLY A 90 3.18 -17.68 13.87
C GLY A 90 2.40 -18.47 14.93
N HIS A 91 2.59 -19.78 15.01
CA HIS A 91 1.98 -20.60 16.06
C HIS A 91 2.84 -20.64 17.34
N VAL A 92 4.17 -20.50 17.19
CA VAL A 92 5.13 -20.61 18.29
C VAL A 92 5.46 -19.25 18.90
N VAL A 93 5.61 -18.23 18.06
CA VAL A 93 6.07 -16.89 18.46
C VAL A 93 4.89 -15.91 18.54
N SER A 94 4.89 -15.04 19.56
CA SER A 94 3.85 -14.01 19.75
C SER A 94 3.86 -12.90 18.69
N ASP A 95 5.02 -12.60 18.11
CA ASP A 95 5.19 -11.63 17.03
C ASP A 95 6.09 -12.21 15.93
N THR A 96 5.51 -12.50 14.77
CA THR A 96 6.23 -13.00 13.58
C THR A 96 7.15 -11.96 12.96
N PHE A 97 6.96 -10.67 13.23
CA PHE A 97 7.79 -9.58 12.74
C PHE A 97 8.76 -9.02 13.81
N GLY A 98 8.84 -9.67 14.97
CA GLY A 98 9.79 -9.31 16.02
C GLY A 98 11.24 -9.59 15.61
N LYS A 99 12.21 -8.99 16.33
CA LYS A 99 13.66 -9.12 16.03
C LYS A 99 14.12 -10.57 15.91
N SER A 100 13.72 -11.44 16.83
CA SER A 100 14.09 -12.86 16.80
C SER A 100 13.49 -13.59 15.59
N SER A 101 12.20 -13.41 15.32
CA SER A 101 11.50 -14.02 14.18
C SER A 101 12.07 -13.57 12.84
N MET A 102 12.35 -12.26 12.69
CA MET A 102 12.95 -11.71 11.49
C MET A 102 14.38 -12.20 11.26
N ASN A 103 15.19 -12.33 12.32
CA ASN A 103 16.53 -12.91 12.21
C ASN A 103 16.49 -14.37 11.74
N ILE A 104 15.52 -15.16 12.24
CA ILE A 104 15.30 -16.54 11.81
C ILE A 104 14.91 -16.57 10.32
N ILE A 105 13.95 -15.74 9.90
CA ILE A 105 13.50 -15.66 8.50
C ILE A 105 14.64 -15.22 7.57
N GLU A 106 15.41 -14.19 7.93
CA GLU A 106 16.57 -13.74 7.14
C GLU A 106 17.63 -14.83 6.99
N LYS A 107 17.82 -15.66 8.01
CA LYS A 107 18.79 -16.74 7.97
C LYS A 107 18.31 -17.91 7.12
N LEU A 108 17.02 -18.25 7.21
CA LEU A 108 16.35 -19.23 6.36
C LEU A 108 16.44 -18.83 4.88
N LEU A 109 16.28 -17.55 4.57
CA LEU A 109 16.44 -17.03 3.20
C LEU A 109 17.89 -17.09 2.70
N LYS A 110 18.88 -16.90 3.57
CA LYS A 110 20.31 -16.98 3.21
C LYS A 110 20.78 -18.41 2.94
N ASN A 111 20.21 -19.41 3.62
CA ASN A 111 20.61 -20.81 3.51
C ASN A 111 19.40 -21.74 3.35
N PRO A 112 18.79 -21.80 2.14
CA PRO A 112 17.54 -22.54 1.91
C PRO A 112 17.66 -24.07 2.03
N LEU A 113 18.87 -24.63 2.15
CA LEU A 113 19.13 -26.09 2.16
C LEU A 113 19.64 -26.64 3.50
N ASN A 114 19.90 -25.81 4.50
CA ASN A 114 20.36 -26.28 5.81
C ASN A 114 19.21 -26.16 6.82
N THR A 115 18.57 -27.29 7.11
CA THR A 115 17.51 -27.41 8.13
C THR A 115 18.08 -27.53 9.55
N THR A 116 19.40 -27.75 9.69
CA THR A 116 20.08 -27.92 10.98
C THR A 116 20.85 -26.64 11.33
N PHE A 117 20.16 -25.63 11.87
CA PHE A 117 20.81 -24.41 12.38
C PHE A 117 20.57 -24.27 13.88
N ASP A 118 21.64 -23.96 14.62
CA ASP A 118 21.55 -23.48 16.00
C ASP A 118 20.69 -22.21 16.04
N ILE A 119 19.44 -22.36 16.48
CA ILE A 119 18.48 -21.26 16.65
C ILE A 119 18.74 -20.54 17.99
N GLU A 120 19.48 -21.17 18.91
CA GLU A 120 19.82 -20.68 20.25
C GLU A 120 20.43 -19.25 20.30
N PRO A 121 21.30 -18.81 19.37
CA PRO A 121 21.89 -17.47 19.42
C PRO A 121 20.88 -16.36 19.13
N PHE A 122 19.81 -16.67 18.40
CA PHE A 122 18.83 -15.69 17.90
C PHE A 122 17.57 -15.60 18.77
N ILE A 123 17.46 -16.51 19.73
CA ILE A 123 16.31 -16.65 20.62
C ILE A 123 16.63 -15.99 21.97
N HIS A 124 15.76 -15.07 22.38
CA HIS A 124 15.89 -14.37 23.65
C HIS A 124 14.66 -14.61 24.54
N GLY A 125 14.89 -14.64 25.86
CA GLY A 125 13.84 -14.70 26.87
C GLY A 125 12.99 -15.96 26.83
N SER A 126 11.66 -15.80 26.91
CA SER A 126 10.67 -16.88 27.01
C SER A 126 10.54 -17.76 25.76
N ILE A 127 11.17 -17.40 24.64
CA ILE A 127 11.17 -18.23 23.43
C ILE A 127 12.13 -19.43 23.59
N LYS A 128 13.11 -19.37 24.51
CA LYS A 128 14.01 -20.50 24.81
C LYS A 128 13.26 -21.73 25.32
N THR A 129 12.15 -21.56 26.02
CA THR A 129 11.35 -22.68 26.51
C THR A 129 10.58 -23.39 25.40
N LYS A 130 10.42 -22.76 24.24
CA LYS A 130 9.69 -23.29 23.07
C LYS A 130 10.61 -23.77 21.93
N LEU A 131 11.91 -23.95 22.21
CA LEU A 131 12.88 -24.48 21.26
C LEU A 131 12.41 -25.74 20.49
N PRO A 132 11.88 -26.80 21.13
CA PRO A 132 11.49 -28.01 20.40
C PRO A 132 10.30 -27.76 19.46
N GLU A 133 9.36 -26.90 19.83
CA GLU A 133 8.24 -26.52 18.96
C GLU A 133 8.70 -25.65 17.79
N LEU A 134 9.74 -24.85 18.01
CA LEU A 134 10.29 -23.96 16.99
C LEU A 134 11.07 -24.73 15.92
N GLU A 135 11.83 -25.75 16.31
CA GLU A 135 12.52 -26.65 15.37
C GLU A 135 11.51 -27.36 14.45
N LEU A 136 10.42 -27.89 15.01
CA LEU A 136 9.33 -28.49 14.25
C LEU A 136 8.61 -27.48 13.35
N ALA A 137 8.44 -26.24 13.81
CA ALA A 137 7.79 -25.18 13.02
C ALA A 137 8.66 -24.63 11.88
N ILE A 138 9.97 -24.89 11.91
CA ILE A 138 10.95 -24.45 10.90
C ILE A 138 11.27 -25.57 9.90
N ASP A 139 10.94 -26.83 10.21
CA ASP A 139 11.09 -27.98 9.33
C ASP A 139 10.10 -27.92 8.15
N GLY A 140 10.38 -27.02 7.21
CA GLY A 140 9.57 -26.72 6.03
C GLY A 140 10.43 -26.57 4.78
N LEU A 141 9.82 -26.69 3.61
CA LEU A 141 10.52 -26.64 2.32
C LEU A 141 10.52 -25.22 1.76
N ILE A 142 11.70 -24.61 1.71
CA ILE A 142 11.95 -23.35 0.99
C ILE A 142 12.55 -23.69 -0.38
N THR A 143 11.73 -23.63 -1.42
CA THR A 143 12.26 -23.68 -2.79
C THR A 143 12.90 -22.34 -3.15
N PRO A 144 13.95 -22.32 -4.00
CA PRO A 144 14.65 -21.09 -4.36
C PRO A 144 13.73 -20.04 -5.02
N GLU A 145 12.69 -20.48 -5.74
CA GLU A 145 11.67 -19.60 -6.31
C GLU A 145 10.85 -18.86 -5.25
N LYS A 146 10.63 -19.49 -4.08
CA LYS A 146 9.89 -18.90 -2.95
C LYS A 146 10.78 -18.00 -2.08
N ALA A 147 12.10 -18.13 -2.19
CA ALA A 147 13.08 -17.33 -1.46
C ALA A 147 13.30 -15.92 -2.06
N VAL A 148 12.80 -15.65 -3.27
CA VAL A 148 12.84 -14.32 -3.88
C VAL A 148 11.70 -13.48 -3.30
N ILE A 149 12.02 -12.63 -2.33
CA ILE A 149 11.12 -11.57 -1.82
C ILE A 149 10.99 -10.47 -2.87
#